data_AF-A0A2G9MV45-F1
#
_entry.id   AF-A0A2G9MV45-F1
#
_cell.length_a   1.000
_cell.length_b   1.000
_cell.length_c   1.000
_cell.angle_alpha   90.00
_cell.angle_beta   90.00
_cell.angle_gamma   90.00
#
_symmetry.space_group_name_H-M   'P 1'
#
loop_
_entity.id
_entity.type
_entity.pdbx_description
1 polymer ?
#
loop_
_entity_poly.entity_id
_entity_poly.type
_entity_poly.pdbx_seq_one_letter_code
_entity_poly.pdbx_strand_id
1 'polypeptide(L)'
;MVSVTRDGDKAVFDCSNIPYELFSPPFINDFLHTLSVLTFEPKKLRFEEELIVEFDYEKTATLLDYVRIAKQVEEIKLKPGTYGHPQDERIGARKKLLADFYEQMFMNPLLAMQTLSEYKEERPSRALFAQGQQTFIAWINGIIKALKTNGFYKLCEKQGDVRSTILSFAGMRSMEYSSNLQISIPAGAKPVQSEDASYEIGEDLKVQLYDTGGEAYLYTIQNPNIE
;
A
#
# COMPACT_ATOMS: atom_id res chain seq x y z
N MET A 1 13.34 -8.13 -6.78
CA MET A 1 13.86 -8.46 -5.45
C MET A 1 15.10 -7.64 -5.20
N VAL A 2 14.94 -6.59 -4.39
CA VAL A 2 16.00 -5.72 -3.91
C VAL A 2 17.08 -6.55 -3.21
N SER A 3 18.35 -6.29 -3.51
CA SER A 3 19.46 -6.97 -2.83
C SER A 3 19.56 -6.44 -1.40
N VAL A 4 19.63 -7.36 -0.42
CA VAL A 4 19.68 -7.01 0.99
C VAL A 4 20.88 -7.66 1.66
N THR A 5 21.66 -6.86 2.38
CA THR A 5 22.78 -7.32 3.20
C THR A 5 22.56 -6.96 4.66
N ARG A 6 23.19 -7.71 5.56
CA ARG A 6 23.14 -7.44 6.99
C ARG A 6 24.43 -6.74 7.40
N ASP A 7 24.28 -5.59 8.05
CA ASP A 7 25.37 -4.85 8.68
C ASP A 7 25.04 -4.64 10.16
N GLY A 8 25.57 -5.50 11.03
CA GLY A 8 25.25 -5.46 12.47
C GLY A 8 23.76 -5.69 12.76
N ASP A 9 23.10 -4.65 13.31
CA ASP A 9 21.65 -4.60 13.57
C ASP A 9 20.84 -3.92 12.44
N LYS A 10 21.47 -3.63 11.30
CA LYS A 10 20.86 -2.95 10.15
C LYS A 10 20.66 -3.92 8.98
N ALA A 11 19.54 -3.75 8.27
CA ALA A 11 19.38 -4.27 6.92
C ALA A 11 19.68 -3.17 5.91
N VAL A 12 20.61 -3.43 5.00
CA VAL A 12 21.04 -2.49 3.95
C VAL A 12 20.50 -2.99 2.61
N PHE A 13 19.64 -2.18 2.00
CA PHE A 13 19.01 -2.42 0.72
C PHE A 13 19.79 -1.70 -0.37
N ASP A 14 20.47 -2.45 -1.22
CA ASP A 14 21.11 -1.92 -2.42
C ASP A 14 20.04 -1.70 -3.50
N CYS A 15 19.74 -0.43 -3.73
CA CYS A 15 18.73 0.07 -4.65
C CYS A 15 19.36 0.61 -5.94
N SER A 16 20.67 0.38 -6.19
CA SER A 16 21.34 0.91 -7.38
C SER A 16 20.96 0.18 -8.68
N ASN A 17 20.52 -1.08 -8.57
CA ASN A 17 20.26 -1.97 -9.72
C ASN A 17 18.79 -2.41 -9.83
N ILE A 18 17.88 -1.77 -9.09
CA ILE A 18 16.45 -2.07 -9.19
C ILE A 18 15.85 -1.37 -10.42
N PRO A 19 14.88 -1.99 -11.12
CA PRO A 19 14.25 -1.39 -12.31
C PRO A 19 13.20 -0.33 -11.98
N TYR A 20 13.10 0.09 -10.71
CA TYR A 20 12.05 0.96 -10.19
C TYR A 20 12.68 2.15 -9.46
N GLU A 21 12.03 3.30 -9.52
CA GLU A 21 12.39 4.45 -8.69
C GLU A 21 12.24 4.09 -7.20
N LEU A 22 13.17 4.56 -6.36
CA LEU A 22 13.11 4.39 -4.92
C LEU A 22 11.78 4.95 -4.36
N PHE A 23 11.12 4.15 -3.52
CA PHE A 23 9.78 4.45 -2.96
C PHE A 23 8.65 4.62 -3.99
N SER A 24 8.83 4.20 -5.23
CA SER A 24 7.69 3.95 -6.13
C SER A 24 6.82 2.80 -5.60
N PRO A 25 5.53 2.73 -5.98
CA PRO A 25 4.66 1.63 -5.54
C PRO A 25 5.22 0.21 -5.82
N PRO A 26 5.80 -0.08 -7.01
CA PRO A 26 6.43 -1.38 -7.26
C PRO A 26 7.62 -1.67 -6.36
N PHE A 27 8.45 -0.66 -6.08
CA PHE A 27 9.55 -0.79 -5.13
C PHE A 27 9.06 -1.12 -3.73
N ILE A 28 8.08 -0.36 -3.22
CA ILE A 28 7.53 -0.54 -1.87
C ILE A 28 6.96 -1.94 -1.71
N ASN A 29 6.24 -2.43 -2.72
CA ASN A 29 5.70 -3.79 -2.72
C ASN A 29 6.84 -4.83 -2.59
N ASP A 30 7.86 -4.78 -3.46
CA ASP A 30 9.01 -5.70 -3.43
C ASP A 30 9.80 -5.59 -2.12
N PHE A 31 9.94 -4.37 -1.60
CA PHE A 31 10.59 -4.09 -0.31
C PHE A 31 9.86 -4.73 0.87
N LEU A 32 8.54 -4.56 0.97
CA LEU A 32 7.76 -5.13 2.07
C LEU A 32 7.70 -6.66 1.99
N HIS A 33 7.62 -7.23 0.78
CA HIS A 33 7.79 -8.67 0.57
C HIS A 33 9.19 -9.14 0.99
N THR A 34 10.24 -8.42 0.62
CA THR A 34 11.61 -8.77 1.01
C THR A 34 11.77 -8.76 2.53
N LEU A 35 11.21 -7.76 3.22
CA LEU A 35 11.17 -7.71 4.68
C LEU A 35 10.41 -8.90 5.29
N SER A 36 9.32 -9.36 4.67
CA SER A 36 8.52 -10.48 5.16
C SER A 36 9.23 -11.84 5.04
N VAL A 37 10.32 -11.93 4.26
CA VAL A 37 11.10 -13.17 4.11
C VAL A 37 12.52 -13.08 4.69
N LEU A 38 12.89 -11.96 5.30
CA LEU A 38 14.20 -11.85 5.97
C LEU A 38 14.36 -12.89 7.07
N THR A 39 15.55 -13.51 7.10
CA THR A 39 15.97 -14.52 8.09
C THR A 39 16.49 -13.92 9.40
N PHE A 40 16.58 -12.59 9.48
CA PHE A 40 16.96 -11.85 10.67
C PHE A 40 16.03 -10.66 10.87
N GLU A 41 16.00 -10.13 12.09
CA GLU A 41 15.16 -8.99 12.44
C GLU A 41 16.03 -7.73 12.60
N PRO A 42 16.04 -6.84 11.61
CA PRO A 42 16.80 -5.60 11.70
C PRO A 42 16.19 -4.65 12.73
N LYS A 43 17.02 -3.78 13.29
CA LYS A 43 16.59 -2.64 14.12
C LYS A 43 16.63 -1.32 13.38
N LYS A 44 17.34 -1.26 12.25
CA LYS A 44 17.39 -0.12 11.32
C LYS A 44 17.31 -0.62 9.88
N LEU A 45 16.75 0.19 9.01
CA LEU A 45 16.77 -0.03 7.57
C LEU A 45 17.58 1.08 6.91
N ARG A 46 18.39 0.73 5.91
CA ARG A 46 19.13 1.69 5.09
C ARG A 46 18.90 1.37 3.64
N PHE A 47 18.59 2.38 2.85
CA PHE A 47 18.42 2.29 1.40
C PHE A 47 19.56 3.05 0.74
N GLU A 48 20.23 2.40 -0.21
CA GLU A 48 21.38 2.95 -0.92
C GLU A 48 21.07 3.02 -2.41
N GLU A 49 20.95 4.25 -2.92
CA GLU A 49 20.87 4.56 -4.36
C GLU A 49 21.85 5.72 -4.65
N GLU A 50 21.45 6.77 -5.37
CA GLU A 50 22.21 8.02 -5.46
C GLU A 50 22.28 8.76 -4.11
N LEU A 51 21.31 8.49 -3.23
CA LEU A 51 21.19 9.03 -1.88
C LEU A 51 21.11 7.88 -0.87
N ILE A 52 21.52 8.16 0.36
CA ILE A 52 21.38 7.23 1.48
C ILE A 52 20.20 7.68 2.35
N VAL A 53 19.22 6.80 2.52
CA VAL A 53 18.07 7.01 3.40
C VAL A 53 18.11 5.99 4.53
N GLU A 54 17.96 6.44 5.78
CA GLU A 54 17.94 5.54 6.94
C GLU A 54 16.64 5.67 7.74
N PHE A 55 16.05 4.53 8.07
CA PHE A 55 14.98 4.43 9.06
C PHE A 55 15.61 4.08 10.40
N ASP A 56 15.33 4.91 11.39
CA ASP A 56 15.75 4.71 12.78
C ASP A 56 15.01 3.54 13.45
N TYR A 57 15.30 3.35 14.73
CA TYR A 57 14.72 2.30 15.55
C TYR A 57 13.19 2.33 15.61
N GLU A 58 12.59 3.52 15.73
CA GLU A 58 11.15 3.66 15.92
C GLU A 58 10.38 3.40 14.63
N LYS A 59 10.85 3.99 13.52
CA LYS A 59 10.27 3.78 12.18
C LYS A 59 10.41 2.33 11.75
N THR A 60 11.58 1.75 11.98
CA THR A 60 11.85 0.34 11.66
C THR A 60 10.97 -0.59 12.49
N ALA A 61 10.85 -0.38 13.81
CA ALA A 61 9.99 -1.19 14.66
C ALA A 61 8.52 -1.11 14.22
N THR A 62 8.03 0.09 13.92
CA THR A 62 6.66 0.33 13.45
C THR A 62 6.36 -0.46 12.16
N LEU A 63 7.30 -0.45 11.21
CA LEU A 63 7.17 -1.20 9.97
C LEU A 63 7.28 -2.71 10.17
N LEU A 64 8.23 -3.16 11.00
CA LEU A 64 8.43 -4.58 11.26
C LEU A 64 7.24 -5.21 12.00
N ASP A 65 6.58 -4.48 12.90
CA ASP A 65 5.33 -4.93 13.52
C ASP A 65 4.24 -5.20 12.48
N TYR A 66 4.19 -4.39 11.41
CA TYR A 66 3.27 -4.64 10.29
C TYR A 66 3.67 -5.88 9.49
N VAL A 67 4.96 -6.00 9.16
CA VAL A 67 5.50 -7.15 8.41
C VAL A 67 5.32 -8.47 9.20
N ARG A 68 5.40 -8.45 10.53
CA ARG A 68 5.11 -9.61 11.39
C ARG A 68 3.66 -10.08 11.24
N ILE A 69 2.70 -9.16 11.09
CA ILE A 69 1.31 -9.53 10.79
C ILE A 69 1.24 -10.22 9.44
N ALA A 70 1.90 -9.68 8.41
CA ALA A 70 1.94 -10.32 7.09
C ALA A 70 2.52 -11.75 7.14
N LYS A 71 3.61 -11.96 7.88
CA LYS A 71 4.19 -13.30 8.14
C LYS A 71 3.17 -14.24 8.79
N GLN A 72 2.46 -13.78 9.82
CA GLN A 72 1.43 -14.59 10.49
C GLN A 72 0.27 -14.95 9.54
N VAL A 73 -0.15 -14.01 8.69
CA VAL A 73 -1.18 -14.24 7.67
C VAL A 73 -0.73 -15.29 6.67
N GLU A 74 0.53 -15.25 6.23
CA GLU A 74 1.11 -16.27 5.36
C GLU A 74 1.08 -17.66 6.01
N GLU A 75 1.49 -17.76 7.28
CA GLU A 75 1.41 -19.02 8.02
C GLU A 75 -0.03 -19.54 8.15
N ILE A 76 -1.00 -18.65 8.37
CA ILE A 76 -2.43 -18.99 8.43
C ILE A 76 -2.91 -19.50 7.06
N LYS A 77 -2.48 -18.85 5.97
CA LYS A 77 -2.80 -19.23 4.58
C LYS A 77 -2.30 -20.64 4.23
N LEU A 78 -1.14 -21.02 4.75
CA LEU A 78 -0.55 -22.34 4.49
C LEU A 78 -1.19 -23.48 5.30
N LYS A 79 -1.95 -23.18 6.35
CA LYS A 79 -2.59 -24.19 7.21
C LYS A 79 -3.91 -24.67 6.59
N PRO A 80 -4.05 -25.95 6.17
CA PRO A 80 -5.27 -26.43 5.52
C PRO A 80 -6.52 -26.31 6.41
N GLY A 81 -6.37 -26.47 7.72
CA GLY A 81 -7.47 -26.40 8.69
C GLY A 81 -8.06 -25.00 8.88
N THR A 82 -7.38 -23.94 8.41
CA THR A 82 -7.88 -22.56 8.47
C THR A 82 -9.20 -22.40 7.71
N TYR A 83 -9.33 -23.10 6.59
CA TYR A 83 -10.40 -22.87 5.62
C TYR A 83 -11.66 -23.71 5.85
N GLY A 84 -11.63 -24.63 6.82
CA GLY A 84 -12.72 -25.57 7.09
C GLY A 84 -12.56 -26.92 6.39
N HIS A 85 -13.68 -27.62 6.21
CA HIS A 85 -13.67 -29.00 5.70
C HIS A 85 -13.34 -29.04 4.19
N PRO A 86 -12.55 -30.00 3.68
CA PRO A 86 -12.16 -30.05 2.26
C PRO A 86 -13.32 -30.17 1.27
N GLN A 87 -14.46 -30.70 1.71
CA GLN A 87 -15.69 -30.84 0.91
C GLN A 87 -16.65 -29.64 1.03
N ASP A 88 -16.26 -28.60 1.78
CA ASP A 88 -17.04 -27.36 1.87
C ASP A 88 -16.90 -26.58 0.55
N GLU A 89 -18.03 -26.30 -0.10
CA GLU A 89 -18.10 -25.57 -1.37
C GLU A 89 -17.48 -24.16 -1.26
N ARG A 90 -17.46 -23.56 -0.06
CA ARG A 90 -16.91 -22.22 0.20
C ARG A 90 -15.40 -22.22 0.39
N ILE A 91 -14.73 -23.38 0.47
CA ILE A 91 -13.28 -23.46 0.75
C ILE A 91 -12.45 -22.71 -0.31
N GLY A 92 -12.85 -22.77 -1.58
CA GLY A 92 -12.17 -22.06 -2.67
C GLY A 92 -12.25 -20.54 -2.51
N ALA A 93 -13.43 -20.03 -2.17
CA ALA A 93 -13.63 -18.59 -1.93
C ALA A 93 -12.84 -18.10 -0.72
N ARG A 94 -12.80 -18.87 0.37
CA ARG A 94 -12.02 -18.54 1.57
C ARG A 94 -10.51 -18.52 1.30
N LYS A 95 -10.00 -19.47 0.52
CA LYS A 95 -8.60 -19.49 0.05
C LYS A 95 -8.27 -18.28 -0.79
N LYS A 96 -9.13 -17.97 -1.77
CA LYS A 96 -8.97 -16.80 -2.62
C LYS A 96 -8.97 -15.51 -1.80
N LEU A 97 -9.90 -15.34 -0.86
CA LEU A 97 -9.96 -14.17 0.01
C LEU A 97 -8.65 -13.94 0.76
N LEU A 98 -8.10 -14.96 1.43
CA LEU A 98 -6.83 -14.79 2.15
C LEU A 98 -5.63 -14.60 1.22
N ALA A 99 -5.65 -15.16 0.02
CA ALA A 99 -4.61 -14.91 -0.98
C ALA A 99 -4.66 -13.45 -1.47
N ASP A 100 -5.83 -12.99 -1.90
CA ASP A 100 -6.04 -11.61 -2.37
C ASP A 100 -5.71 -10.60 -1.26
N PHE A 101 -6.16 -10.88 -0.02
CA PHE A 101 -5.82 -10.05 1.14
C PHE A 101 -4.30 -9.98 1.38
N TYR A 102 -3.60 -11.12 1.36
CA TYR A 102 -2.16 -11.17 1.59
C TYR A 102 -1.39 -10.33 0.56
N GLU A 103 -1.73 -10.43 -0.73
CA GLU A 103 -1.10 -9.61 -1.77
C GLU A 103 -1.44 -8.12 -1.58
N GLN A 104 -2.70 -7.80 -1.26
CA GLN A 104 -3.14 -6.42 -1.04
C GLN A 104 -2.45 -5.77 0.16
N MET A 105 -2.01 -6.51 1.18
CA MET A 105 -1.28 -5.94 2.33
C MET A 105 -0.01 -5.19 1.88
N PHE A 106 0.68 -5.69 0.87
CA PHE A 106 1.93 -5.10 0.39
C PHE A 106 1.71 -3.94 -0.59
N MET A 107 0.55 -3.91 -1.25
CA MET A 107 0.18 -2.86 -2.20
C MET A 107 -0.59 -1.70 -1.55
N ASN A 108 -1.66 -2.02 -0.81
CA ASN A 108 -2.56 -1.07 -0.19
C ASN A 108 -3.25 -1.70 1.05
N PRO A 109 -2.74 -1.45 2.26
CA PRO A 109 -3.28 -1.94 3.52
C PRO A 109 -4.73 -1.52 3.79
N LEU A 110 -5.16 -0.36 3.26
CA LEU A 110 -6.54 0.12 3.43
C LEU A 110 -7.50 -0.74 2.61
N LEU A 111 -7.13 -1.01 1.35
CA LEU A 111 -7.88 -1.94 0.51
C LEU A 111 -7.88 -3.36 1.11
N ALA A 112 -6.74 -3.82 1.64
CA ALA A 112 -6.65 -5.11 2.31
C ALA A 112 -7.62 -5.19 3.51
N MET A 113 -7.66 -4.14 4.34
CA MET A 113 -8.61 -4.06 5.46
C MET A 113 -10.07 -4.10 4.98
N GLN A 114 -10.39 -3.37 3.91
CA GLN A 114 -11.72 -3.34 3.33
C GLN A 114 -12.14 -4.74 2.86
N THR A 115 -11.28 -5.44 2.12
CA THR A 115 -11.52 -6.82 1.63
C THR A 115 -11.95 -7.77 2.75
N LEU A 116 -11.29 -7.73 3.91
CA LEU A 116 -11.67 -8.57 5.04
C LEU A 116 -12.91 -8.06 5.78
N SER A 117 -13.06 -6.74 5.93
CA SER A 117 -14.16 -6.14 6.69
C SER A 117 -15.51 -6.31 5.99
N GLU A 118 -15.51 -6.35 4.66
CA GLU A 118 -16.70 -6.54 3.84
C GLU A 118 -17.05 -8.01 3.61
N TYR A 119 -16.15 -8.94 3.96
CA TYR A 119 -16.39 -10.36 3.79
C TYR A 119 -17.61 -10.82 4.59
N LYS A 120 -18.60 -11.32 3.84
CA LYS A 120 -19.80 -11.95 4.39
C LYS A 120 -20.01 -13.28 3.71
N GLU A 121 -20.33 -14.27 4.52
CA GLU A 121 -20.62 -15.61 4.04
C GLU A 121 -21.97 -16.07 4.60
N GLU A 122 -22.78 -16.67 3.75
CA GLU A 122 -24.05 -17.27 4.17
C GLU A 122 -23.81 -18.45 5.11
N ARG A 123 -24.82 -18.80 5.91
CA ARG A 123 -24.74 -20.00 6.74
C ARG A 123 -24.59 -21.25 5.87
N PRO A 124 -23.80 -22.25 6.31
CA PRO A 124 -23.55 -23.42 5.50
C PRO A 124 -24.80 -24.30 5.45
N SER A 125 -24.99 -24.99 4.33
CA SER A 125 -26.10 -25.93 4.13
C SER A 125 -26.02 -27.18 5.02
N ARG A 126 -24.82 -27.53 5.50
CA ARG A 126 -24.56 -28.71 6.35
C ARG A 126 -23.92 -28.29 7.66
N ALA A 127 -24.43 -28.83 8.78
CA ALA A 127 -23.93 -28.53 10.12
C ALA A 127 -22.44 -28.84 10.31
N LEU A 128 -21.91 -29.88 9.64
CA LEU A 128 -20.49 -30.25 9.71
C LEU A 128 -19.57 -29.11 9.22
N PHE A 129 -20.04 -28.22 8.32
CA PHE A 129 -19.25 -27.10 7.80
C PHE A 129 -19.32 -25.86 8.70
N ALA A 130 -20.28 -25.78 9.63
CA ALA A 130 -20.47 -24.62 10.50
C ALA A 130 -19.24 -24.33 11.37
N GLN A 131 -18.59 -25.38 11.89
CA GLN A 131 -17.38 -25.22 12.70
C GLN A 131 -16.23 -24.63 11.86
N GLY A 132 -16.04 -25.13 10.63
CA GLY A 132 -15.01 -24.62 9.72
C GLY A 132 -15.23 -23.15 9.36
N GLN A 133 -16.47 -22.77 9.07
CA GLN A 133 -16.84 -21.37 8.83
C GLN A 133 -16.54 -20.49 10.05
N GLN A 134 -16.94 -20.91 11.26
CA GLN A 134 -16.69 -20.16 12.49
C GLN A 134 -15.20 -19.97 12.76
N THR A 135 -14.39 -21.01 12.57
CA THR A 135 -12.94 -20.92 12.70
C THR A 135 -12.34 -19.94 11.69
N PHE A 136 -12.79 -19.97 10.44
CA PHE A 136 -12.32 -19.03 9.42
C PHE A 136 -12.68 -17.58 9.75
N ILE A 137 -13.93 -17.32 10.16
CA ILE A 137 -14.38 -15.99 10.60
C ILE A 137 -13.58 -15.51 11.82
N ALA A 138 -13.26 -16.41 12.77
CA ALA A 138 -12.43 -16.07 13.92
C ALA A 138 -11.01 -15.63 13.50
N TRP A 139 -10.40 -16.29 12.51
CA TRP A 139 -9.12 -15.86 11.95
C TRP A 139 -9.21 -14.49 11.30
N ILE A 140 -10.23 -14.24 10.47
CA ILE A 140 -10.46 -12.93 9.85
C ILE A 140 -10.55 -11.84 10.92
N ASN A 141 -11.38 -12.05 11.94
CA ASN A 141 -11.56 -11.07 13.01
C ASN A 141 -10.27 -10.82 13.80
N GLY A 142 -9.45 -11.86 14.01
CA GLY A 142 -8.14 -11.74 14.63
C GLY A 142 -7.18 -10.89 13.81
N ILE A 143 -7.13 -11.11 12.49
CA ILE A 143 -6.30 -10.34 11.55
C ILE A 143 -6.74 -8.88 11.51
N ILE A 144 -8.05 -8.61 11.36
CA ILE A 144 -8.62 -7.25 11.38
C ILE A 144 -8.25 -6.53 12.67
N LYS A 145 -8.39 -7.20 13.82
CA LYS A 145 -8.04 -6.61 15.12
C LYS A 145 -6.56 -6.25 15.19
N ALA A 146 -5.67 -7.15 14.76
CA ALA A 146 -4.23 -6.91 14.75
C ALA A 146 -3.86 -5.69 13.89
N LEU A 147 -4.40 -5.63 12.67
CA LEU A 147 -4.18 -4.50 11.76
C LEU A 147 -4.70 -3.17 12.32
N LYS A 148 -5.92 -3.12 12.86
CA LYS A 148 -6.50 -1.89 13.44
C LYS A 148 -5.67 -1.33 14.60
N THR A 149 -4.92 -2.18 15.30
CA THR A 149 -4.04 -1.74 16.39
C THR A 149 -2.62 -1.40 15.94
N ASN A 150 -2.22 -1.80 14.74
CA ASN A 150 -0.87 -1.65 14.21
C ASN A 150 -0.54 -0.18 13.89
N GLY A 151 0.66 0.26 14.28
CA GLY A 151 1.10 1.64 14.10
C GLY A 151 1.25 2.05 12.64
N PHE A 152 1.83 1.21 11.80
CA PHE A 152 2.04 1.50 10.37
C PHE A 152 0.71 1.60 9.62
N TYR A 153 -0.24 0.69 9.89
CA TYR A 153 -1.58 0.73 9.31
C TYR A 153 -2.30 2.05 9.66
N LYS A 154 -2.24 2.49 10.93
CA LYS A 154 -2.83 3.77 11.35
C LYS A 154 -2.18 4.98 10.67
N LEU A 155 -0.88 4.90 10.37
CA LEU A 155 -0.20 5.94 9.60
C LEU A 155 -0.68 5.95 8.15
N CYS A 156 -0.88 4.78 7.54
CA CYS A 156 -1.47 4.68 6.20
C CYS A 156 -2.89 5.26 6.18
N GLU A 157 -3.72 5.01 7.20
CA GLU A 157 -5.05 5.63 7.31
C GLU A 157 -4.96 7.16 7.38
N LYS A 158 -4.00 7.69 8.13
CA LYS A 158 -3.81 9.13 8.28
C LYS A 158 -3.26 9.80 7.02
N GLN A 159 -2.39 9.11 6.28
CA GLN A 159 -1.68 9.67 5.13
C GLN A 159 -2.32 9.29 3.79
N GLY A 160 -3.34 8.43 3.78
CA GLY A 160 -4.08 7.99 2.61
C GLY A 160 -3.51 6.75 1.91
N ASP A 161 -2.19 6.52 1.98
CA ASP A 161 -1.56 5.34 1.38
C ASP A 161 -0.21 4.94 2.01
N VAL A 162 0.35 3.83 1.52
CA VAL A 162 1.65 3.27 1.94
C VAL A 162 2.81 4.16 1.51
N ARG A 163 2.74 4.71 0.30
CA ARG A 163 3.84 5.47 -0.30
C ARG A 163 4.11 6.71 0.51
N SER A 164 3.09 7.49 0.78
CA SER A 164 3.11 8.67 1.62
C SER A 164 3.66 8.32 3.00
N THR A 165 3.17 7.23 3.61
CA THR A 165 3.69 6.76 4.91
C THR A 165 5.20 6.47 4.87
N ILE A 166 5.69 5.76 3.85
CA ILE A 166 7.10 5.43 3.68
C ILE A 166 7.95 6.69 3.37
N LEU A 167 7.46 7.60 2.52
CA LEU A 167 8.12 8.88 2.24
C LEU A 167 8.23 9.76 3.49
N SER A 168 7.21 9.75 4.34
CA SER A 168 7.22 10.43 5.64
C SER A 168 8.29 9.88 6.58
N PHE A 169 8.56 8.56 6.53
CA PHE A 169 9.65 7.93 7.28
C PHE A 169 11.02 8.34 6.76
N ALA A 170 11.15 8.47 5.43
CA ALA A 170 12.34 8.95 4.73
C ALA A 170 12.61 10.46 4.93
N GLY A 171 11.68 11.20 5.53
CA GLY A 171 11.77 12.66 5.64
C GLY A 171 11.53 13.38 4.31
N MET A 172 10.99 12.68 3.31
CA MET A 172 10.78 13.15 1.94
C MET A 172 9.35 13.60 1.70
N ARG A 173 8.75 14.32 2.66
CA ARG A 173 7.35 14.78 2.57
C ARG A 173 7.08 15.64 1.33
N SER A 174 8.08 16.33 0.80
CA SER A 174 7.95 17.10 -0.45
C SER A 174 7.89 16.22 -1.72
N MET A 175 8.40 14.98 -1.68
CA MET A 175 8.28 14.04 -2.79
C MET A 175 6.90 13.40 -2.90
N GLU A 176 6.07 13.47 -1.84
CA GLU A 176 4.64 13.11 -1.91
C GLU A 176 3.91 13.96 -2.98
N TYR A 177 4.44 15.16 -3.24
CA TYR A 177 3.94 16.12 -4.21
C TYR A 177 4.75 16.16 -5.51
N SER A 178 5.74 15.28 -5.74
CA SER A 178 6.49 15.30 -7.00
C SER A 178 5.64 14.82 -8.20
N SER A 179 4.63 13.98 -7.95
CA SER A 179 3.55 13.71 -8.92
C SER A 179 2.62 14.92 -9.14
N ASN A 180 2.68 15.91 -8.25
CA ASN A 180 2.02 17.21 -8.35
C ASN A 180 3.03 18.32 -8.60
N LEU A 181 4.13 18.05 -9.35
CA LEU A 181 4.93 19.13 -9.95
C LEU A 181 3.95 20.04 -10.69
N GLN A 182 3.58 21.16 -10.06
CA GLN A 182 2.84 22.23 -10.70
C GLN A 182 3.74 22.70 -11.83
N ILE A 183 3.51 22.17 -13.04
CA ILE A 183 4.05 22.76 -14.24
C ILE A 183 3.39 24.13 -14.27
N SER A 184 4.18 25.15 -13.94
CA SER A 184 3.71 26.52 -14.01
C SER A 184 3.23 26.77 -15.43
N ILE A 185 2.05 27.37 -15.54
CA ILE A 185 1.50 27.77 -16.83
C ILE A 185 2.54 28.69 -17.49
N PRO A 186 3.06 28.36 -18.68
CA PRO A 186 4.07 29.19 -19.34
C PRO A 186 3.56 30.62 -19.49
N ALA A 187 4.43 31.63 -19.32
CA ALA A 187 4.02 33.04 -19.32
C ALA A 187 3.30 33.51 -20.60
N GLY A 188 3.44 32.78 -21.71
CA GLY A 188 2.75 33.04 -22.97
C GLY A 188 1.46 32.25 -23.21
N ALA A 189 1.10 31.34 -22.30
CA ALA A 189 -0.04 30.46 -22.49
C ALA A 189 -1.37 31.18 -22.21
N LYS A 190 -2.38 30.95 -23.05
CA LYS A 190 -3.69 31.62 -22.97
C LYS A 190 -4.79 30.60 -22.68
N PRO A 191 -5.74 30.90 -21.78
CA PRO A 191 -6.86 30.00 -21.53
C PRO A 191 -7.71 29.87 -22.79
N VAL A 192 -8.00 28.62 -23.17
CA VAL A 192 -8.88 28.31 -24.30
C VAL A 192 -10.30 28.73 -23.92
N GLN A 193 -10.97 29.47 -24.80
CA GLN A 193 -12.27 30.12 -24.53
C GLN A 193 -13.49 29.27 -24.95
N SER A 194 -13.31 28.00 -25.33
CA SER A 194 -14.43 27.14 -25.68
C SER A 194 -15.16 26.66 -24.43
N GLU A 195 -16.48 26.43 -24.53
CA GLU A 195 -17.29 25.92 -23.42
C GLU A 195 -16.77 24.58 -22.87
N ASP A 196 -16.16 23.75 -23.72
CA ASP A 196 -15.57 22.47 -23.32
C ASP A 196 -14.17 22.58 -22.69
N ALA A 197 -13.57 23.78 -22.66
CA ALA A 197 -12.20 23.99 -22.17
C ALA A 197 -12.13 24.26 -20.66
N SER A 198 -13.27 24.43 -20.00
CA SER A 198 -13.35 24.54 -18.54
C SER A 198 -14.52 23.74 -18.01
N TYR A 199 -14.23 22.79 -17.12
CA TYR A 199 -15.24 21.90 -16.54
C TYR A 199 -14.83 21.42 -15.15
N GLU A 200 -15.80 20.94 -14.38
CA GLU A 200 -15.57 20.39 -13.04
C GLU A 200 -15.46 18.86 -13.12
N ILE A 201 -14.50 18.28 -12.39
CA ILE A 201 -14.40 16.81 -12.22
C ILE A 201 -14.48 16.47 -10.73
N GLY A 202 -15.68 16.10 -10.29
CA GLY A 202 -15.92 15.73 -8.88
C GLY A 202 -16.08 16.93 -7.94
N GLU A 203 -16.16 16.66 -6.64
CA GLU A 203 -16.77 17.56 -5.65
C GLU A 203 -16.10 18.91 -5.43
N ASP A 204 -14.95 19.23 -6.04
CA ASP A 204 -14.34 20.58 -5.96
C ASP A 204 -13.21 20.85 -7.00
N LEU A 205 -12.92 19.93 -7.93
CA LEU A 205 -11.78 20.09 -8.86
C LEU A 205 -12.20 20.81 -10.14
N LYS A 206 -11.48 21.88 -10.50
CA LYS A 206 -11.73 22.66 -11.73
C LYS A 206 -10.65 22.43 -12.76
N VAL A 207 -11.08 22.16 -13.99
CA VAL A 207 -10.19 21.98 -15.13
C VAL A 207 -10.16 23.25 -15.96
N GLN A 208 -8.97 23.59 -16.45
CA GLN A 208 -8.80 24.61 -17.48
C GLN A 208 -7.74 24.15 -18.50
N LEU A 209 -8.09 24.26 -19.79
CA LEU A 209 -7.13 24.08 -20.89
C LEU A 209 -6.44 25.41 -21.23
N TYR A 210 -5.13 25.36 -21.45
CA TYR A 210 -4.33 26.48 -21.93
C TYR A 210 -3.71 26.17 -23.28
N ASP A 211 -3.79 27.11 -24.21
CA ASP A 211 -3.03 27.11 -25.46
C ASP A 211 -1.62 27.65 -25.18
N THR A 212 -0.60 26.84 -25.47
CA THR A 212 0.82 27.19 -25.24
C THR A 212 1.51 27.74 -26.49
N GLY A 213 0.78 27.92 -27.61
CA GLY A 213 1.33 28.39 -28.88
C GLY A 213 1.94 27.29 -29.76
N GLY A 214 1.64 26.02 -29.47
CA GLY A 214 2.10 24.84 -30.22
C GLY A 214 0.96 23.87 -30.58
N GLU A 215 1.29 22.65 -31.03
CA GLU A 215 0.31 21.62 -31.46
C GLU A 215 -0.43 20.92 -30.30
N ALA A 216 -0.20 21.32 -29.04
CA ALA A 216 -0.77 20.68 -27.87
C ALA A 216 -1.31 21.69 -26.84
N TYR A 217 -2.42 21.30 -26.20
CA TYR A 217 -3.01 22.04 -25.07
C TYR A 217 -2.40 21.56 -23.76
N LEU A 218 -2.15 22.51 -22.85
CA LEU A 218 -1.80 22.21 -21.46
C LEU A 218 -3.08 22.00 -20.65
N TYR A 219 -3.16 20.85 -19.99
CA TYR A 219 -4.26 20.48 -19.11
C TYR A 219 -3.91 20.86 -17.67
N THR A 220 -4.75 21.65 -17.01
CA THR A 220 -4.56 22.02 -15.60
C THR A 220 -5.77 21.61 -14.77
N ILE A 221 -5.51 21.08 -13.57
CA ILE A 221 -6.52 20.80 -12.54
C ILE A 221 -6.21 21.69 -11.34
N GLN A 222 -7.18 22.51 -10.94
CA GLN A 222 -7.15 23.31 -9.73
C GLN A 222 -7.91 22.58 -8.63
N ASN A 223 -7.28 22.43 -7.46
CA ASN A 223 -7.91 21.92 -6.25
C ASN A 223 -7.95 23.04 -5.21
N PRO A 224 -9.13 23.56 -4.84
CA PRO A 224 -9.25 24.67 -3.89
C PRO A 224 -8.79 24.31 -2.46
N ASN A 225 -8.57 23.03 -2.17
CA ASN A 225 -8.07 22.56 -0.87
C ASN A 225 -6.53 22.53 -0.77
N ILE A 226 -5.81 22.85 -1.86
CA ILE A 226 -4.33 22.73 -1.96
C ILE A 226 -3.65 24.08 -2.23
N GLU A 227 -4.39 25.20 -2.30
CA GLU A 227 -3.81 26.56 -2.38
C GLU A 227 -3.43 27.15 -1.00
#